data_AF-A0A1X2IQ05-F1
#
_entry.id   AF-A0A1X2IQ05-F1
#
_cell.length_a   1.000
_cell.length_b   1.000
_cell.length_c   1.000
_cell.angle_alpha   90.00
_cell.angle_beta   90.00
_cell.angle_gamma   90.00
#
_symmetry.space_group_name_H-M   'P 1'
#
loop_
_entity.id
_entity.type
_entity.pdbx_description
1 polymer ?
#
loop_
_entity_poly.entity_id
_entity_poly.type
_entity_poly.pdbx_seq_one_letter_code
_entity_poly.pdbx_strand_id
1 'polypeptide(L)'
;MQRRFLSSTATAANYYKITLKRSTIGLSKDYRAAAHTLGLYRLQQTTYQPVNASTAGSILKLKELVKVENIAAIPTKEDLLAAKTPRGFKVIGSKL
;
A
#
# COMPACT_ATOMS: atom_id res chain seq x y z
N MET A 1 5.26 34.54 -28.80
CA MET A 1 5.93 33.24 -28.50
C MET A 1 5.21 32.56 -27.33
N GLN A 2 4.26 31.67 -27.59
CA GLN A 2 3.61 30.87 -26.54
C GLN A 2 4.26 29.47 -26.52
N ARG A 3 5.04 29.20 -25.47
CA ARG A 3 5.60 27.86 -25.21
C ARG A 3 4.49 26.99 -24.65
N ARG A 4 3.84 26.22 -25.53
CA ARG A 4 2.93 25.15 -25.16
C ARG A 4 3.78 24.03 -24.54
N PHE A 5 3.86 23.98 -23.22
CA PHE A 5 4.50 22.86 -22.53
C PHE A 5 3.64 21.62 -22.75
N LEU A 6 4.16 20.67 -23.51
CA LEU A 6 3.58 19.33 -23.63
C LEU A 6 3.66 18.68 -22.24
N SER A 7 2.51 18.52 -21.60
CA SER A 7 2.39 17.77 -20.36
C SER A 7 2.79 16.32 -20.64
N SER A 8 3.89 15.88 -20.07
CA SER A 8 4.28 14.47 -20.05
C SER A 8 3.16 13.67 -19.40
N THR A 9 2.43 12.88 -20.17
CA THR A 9 1.48 11.88 -19.66
C THR A 9 2.25 10.83 -18.88
N ALA A 10 2.50 11.11 -17.60
CA ALA A 10 3.05 10.15 -16.67
C ALA A 10 2.11 8.93 -16.67
N THR A 11 2.65 7.74 -16.93
CA THR A 11 1.96 6.45 -16.79
C THR A 11 1.10 6.50 -15.54
N ALA A 12 -0.22 6.58 -15.73
CA ALA A 12 -1.15 6.84 -14.64
C ALA A 12 -1.07 5.66 -13.66
N ALA A 13 -0.36 5.86 -12.54
CA ALA A 13 -0.46 4.95 -11.44
C ALA A 13 -1.90 5.01 -10.95
N ASN A 14 -2.63 3.89 -11.09
CA ASN A 14 -4.05 3.85 -10.76
C ASN A 14 -4.26 3.64 -9.27
N TYR A 15 -3.28 3.08 -8.55
CA TYR A 15 -3.39 2.74 -7.14
C TYR A 15 -2.16 3.14 -6.32
N TYR A 16 -2.42 3.48 -5.06
CA TYR A 16 -1.43 3.55 -3.99
C TYR A 16 -1.33 2.20 -3.29
N LYS A 17 -0.13 1.65 -3.25
CA LYS A 17 0.24 0.57 -2.32
C LYS A 17 0.74 1.21 -1.04
N ILE A 18 -0.06 1.11 0.01
CA ILE A 18 0.20 1.77 1.29
C ILE A 18 0.55 0.69 2.31
N THR A 19 1.73 0.79 2.92
CA THR A 19 2.18 -0.11 3.98
C THR A 19 2.40 0.65 5.29
N LEU A 20 1.78 0.21 6.38
CA LEU A 20 2.03 0.79 7.70
C LEU A 20 3.39 0.32 8.23
N LYS A 21 4.35 1.24 8.40
CA LYS A 21 5.70 0.94 8.91
C LYS A 21 5.87 1.24 10.39
N ARG A 22 5.12 2.20 10.93
CA ARG A 22 5.16 2.61 12.35
C ARG A 22 3.78 2.53 12.98
N SER A 23 3.73 2.26 14.28
CA SER A 23 2.47 2.07 15.01
C SER A 23 1.76 3.39 15.27
N THR A 24 0.42 3.36 15.32
CA THR A 24 -0.43 4.49 15.72
C THR A 24 -0.67 4.56 17.23
N ILE A 25 -0.04 3.68 18.02
CA ILE A 25 -0.11 3.72 19.48
C ILE A 25 0.60 4.98 20.01
N GLY A 26 0.02 5.61 21.03
CA GLY A 26 0.55 6.85 21.62
C GLY A 26 0.30 8.13 20.81
N LEU A 27 -0.25 8.02 19.58
CA LEU A 27 -0.69 9.16 18.79
C LEU A 27 -2.13 9.56 19.10
N SER A 28 -2.54 10.76 18.65
CA SER A 28 -3.91 11.22 18.80
C SER A 28 -4.91 10.30 18.08
N LYS A 29 -6.17 10.31 18.55
CA LYS A 29 -7.24 9.47 17.99
C LYS A 29 -7.44 9.70 16.49
N ASP A 30 -7.15 10.89 16.00
CA ASP A 30 -7.35 11.25 14.59
C ASP A 30 -6.37 10.56 13.65
N TYR A 31 -5.12 10.32 14.09
CA TYR A 31 -4.16 9.53 13.30
C TYR A 31 -4.58 8.06 13.24
N ARG A 32 -5.08 7.53 14.36
CA ARG A 32 -5.62 6.17 14.40
C ARG A 32 -6.84 6.04 13.49
N ALA A 33 -7.76 6.99 13.55
CA ALA A 33 -8.93 7.03 12.68
C ALA A 33 -8.53 7.09 11.19
N ALA A 34 -7.58 7.96 10.82
CA ALA A 34 -7.08 8.05 9.45
C ALA A 34 -6.45 6.72 8.98
N ALA A 35 -5.70 6.02 9.85
CA ALA A 35 -5.14 4.72 9.50
C ALA A 35 -6.22 3.67 9.29
N HIS A 36 -7.26 3.66 10.13
CA HIS A 36 -8.42 2.77 9.98
C HIS A 36 -9.22 3.07 8.71
N THR A 37 -9.37 4.34 8.33
CA THR A 37 -10.00 4.74 7.05
C THR A 37 -9.25 4.18 5.85
N LEU A 38 -7.92 4.11 5.93
CA LEU A 38 -7.08 3.46 4.90
C LEU A 38 -7.08 1.92 4.99
N GLY A 39 -7.78 1.32 5.97
CA GLY A 39 -7.84 -0.13 6.19
C GLY A 39 -6.58 -0.70 6.86
N LEU A 40 -5.78 0.13 7.52
CA LEU A 40 -4.54 -0.26 8.20
C LEU A 40 -4.81 -0.47 9.70
N TYR A 41 -4.85 -1.72 10.12
CA TYR A 41 -5.11 -2.10 11.52
C TYR A 41 -3.87 -2.67 12.21
N ARG A 42 -2.96 -3.28 11.43
CA ARG A 42 -1.77 -3.97 11.93
C ARG A 42 -0.49 -3.40 11.33
N LEU A 43 0.60 -3.49 12.09
CA LEU A 43 1.94 -3.18 11.58
C LEU A 43 2.29 -4.05 10.37
N GLN A 44 3.01 -3.45 9.42
CA GLN A 44 3.44 -4.06 8.15
C GLN A 44 2.31 -4.52 7.23
N GLN A 45 1.04 -4.27 7.59
CA GLN A 45 -0.09 -4.50 6.71
C GLN A 45 0.00 -3.58 5.49
N THR A 46 -0.32 -4.13 4.32
CA THR A 46 -0.38 -3.40 3.06
C THR A 46 -1.80 -3.38 2.54
N THR A 47 -2.27 -2.19 2.16
CA THR A 47 -3.58 -1.98 1.54
C THR A 47 -3.39 -1.26 0.21
N TYR A 48 -4.24 -1.57 -0.76
CA TYR A 48 -4.25 -0.95 -2.08
C TYR A 48 -5.47 -0.05 -2.19
N GLN A 49 -5.25 1.22 -2.51
CA GLN A 49 -6.32 2.22 -2.62
C GLN A 49 -6.21 2.95 -3.96
N PRO A 50 -7.32 3.31 -4.61
CA PRO A 50 -7.28 4.06 -5.86
C PRO A 50 -6.66 5.44 -5.66
N VAL A 51 -6.00 5.95 -6.69
CA VAL A 51 -5.44 7.31 -6.67
C VAL A 51 -6.57 8.34 -6.74
N ASN A 52 -6.85 8.97 -5.61
CA ASN A 52 -7.79 10.09 -5.50
C ASN A 52 -7.32 11.08 -4.41
N ALA A 53 -7.91 12.27 -4.40
CA ALA A 53 -7.52 13.35 -3.48
C ALA A 53 -7.78 13.02 -1.99
N SER A 54 -8.86 12.29 -1.68
CA SER A 54 -9.19 11.91 -0.29
C SER A 54 -8.18 10.94 0.30
N THR A 55 -7.82 9.91 -0.47
CA THR A 55 -6.76 8.97 -0.11
C THR A 55 -5.42 9.68 0.04
N ALA A 56 -5.08 10.59 -0.88
CA ALA A 56 -3.86 11.39 -0.81
C ALA A 56 -3.81 12.26 0.47
N GLY A 57 -4.92 12.92 0.84
CA GLY A 57 -5.00 13.70 2.07
C GLY A 57 -4.78 12.85 3.34
N SER A 58 -5.35 11.65 3.36
CA SER A 58 -5.15 10.70 4.47
C SER A 58 -3.71 10.20 4.54
N ILE A 59 -3.09 9.94 3.39
CA ILE A 59 -1.66 9.58 3.28
C ILE A 59 -0.79 10.73 3.81
N LEU A 60 -1.05 11.97 3.40
CA LEU A 60 -0.27 13.13 3.81
C LEU A 60 -0.32 13.34 5.34
N LYS A 61 -1.48 13.10 5.94
CA LYS A 61 -1.63 13.11 7.40
C LYS A 61 -0.76 12.04 8.08
N LEU A 62 -0.59 10.86 7.45
CA LEU A 62 0.14 9.72 8.00
C LEU A 62 1.55 9.53 7.42
N LYS A 63 2.11 10.54 6.75
CA LYS A 63 3.34 10.44 5.94
C LYS A 63 4.57 9.90 6.68
N GLU A 64 4.62 10.05 8.01
CA GLU A 64 5.72 9.56 8.85
C GLU A 64 5.56 8.08 9.23
N LEU A 65 4.33 7.56 9.17
CA LEU A 65 4.00 6.19 9.60
C LEU A 65 3.90 5.21 8.44
N VAL A 66 3.63 5.70 7.23
CA VAL A 66 3.31 4.88 6.05
C VAL A 66 4.41 4.95 5.00
N LYS A 67 4.67 3.82 4.34
CA LYS A 67 5.40 3.77 3.07
C LYS A 67 4.38 3.67 1.94
N VAL A 68 4.51 4.53 0.92
CA VAL A 68 3.62 4.54 -0.24
C VAL A 68 4.40 4.27 -1.51
N GLU A 69 3.88 3.37 -2.33
CA GLU A 69 4.40 3.05 -3.66
C GLU A 69 3.27 3.23 -4.68
N ASN A 70 3.56 3.88 -5.81
CA ASN A 70 2.61 4.05 -6.89
C ASN A 70 2.65 2.81 -7.79
N ILE A 71 1.49 2.19 -8.04
CA ILE A 71 1.38 0.96 -8.83
C ILE A 71 0.30 1.09 -9.91
N ALA A 72 0.48 0.41 -11.04
CA ALA A 72 -0.47 0.44 -12.14
C ALA A 72 -1.69 -0.48 -11.90
N ALA A 73 -1.50 -1.62 -11.25
CA ALA A 73 -2.54 -2.62 -11.00
C ALA A 73 -2.34 -3.31 -9.65
N ILE A 74 -3.45 -3.75 -9.02
CA ILE A 74 -3.43 -4.51 -7.76
C ILE A 74 -2.95 -5.93 -8.06
N PRO A 75 -1.98 -6.48 -7.31
CA PRO A 75 -1.48 -7.84 -7.53
C PRO A 75 -2.57 -8.88 -7.25
N THR A 76 -2.65 -9.91 -8.10
CA THR A 76 -3.55 -11.04 -7.87
C THR A 76 -2.99 -12.00 -6.82
N LYS A 77 -3.84 -12.89 -6.31
CA LYS A 77 -3.44 -13.90 -5.31
C LYS A 77 -2.32 -14.81 -5.83
N GLU A 78 -2.30 -15.06 -7.13
CA GLU A 78 -1.30 -15.88 -7.81
C GLU A 78 0.07 -15.18 -7.83
N ASP A 79 0.10 -13.89 -8.19
CA ASP A 79 1.33 -13.07 -8.14
C ASP A 79 1.91 -13.03 -6.72
N LEU A 80 1.04 -12.88 -5.72
CA LEU A 80 1.44 -12.87 -4.31
C LEU A 80 1.96 -14.23 -3.83
N LEU A 81 1.47 -15.34 -4.40
CA LEU A 81 1.95 -16.68 -4.08
C LEU A 81 3.31 -16.94 -4.75
N ALA A 82 3.45 -16.54 -6.01
CA ALA A 82 4.69 -16.66 -6.77
C ALA A 82 5.83 -15.82 -6.17
N ALA A 83 5.51 -14.67 -5.57
CA ALA A 83 6.48 -13.82 -4.88
C ALA A 83 6.99 -14.39 -3.54
N LYS A 84 6.39 -15.47 -3.02
CA LYS A 84 6.84 -16.06 -1.75
C LYS A 84 8.13 -16.83 -1.94
N THR A 85 9.04 -16.69 -0.98
CA THR A 85 10.24 -17.51 -0.89
C THR A 85 9.88 -19.00 -0.82
N PRO A 86 10.61 -19.88 -1.53
CA PRO A 86 10.35 -21.32 -1.46
C PRO A 86 10.49 -21.85 -0.03
N ARG A 87 9.67 -22.84 0.30
CA ARG A 87 9.73 -23.49 1.62
C ARG A 87 11.00 -24.35 1.68
N GLY A 88 11.75 -24.24 2.77
CA GLY A 88 12.96 -25.04 3.01
C GLY A 88 12.71 -26.51 3.38
N PHE A 89 11.49 -26.99 3.26
CA PHE A 89 11.12 -28.38 3.54
C PHE A 89 10.05 -28.85 2.55
N LYS A 90 10.05 -30.16 2.28
CA LYS A 90 8.99 -30.85 1.55
C LYS A 90 8.42 -31.93 2.46
N VAL A 91 7.11 -31.93 2.64
CA VAL A 91 6.44 -32.94 3.48
C VAL A 91 6.41 -34.26 2.69
N ILE A 92 7.04 -35.31 3.23
CA ILE A 92 7.19 -36.63 2.57
C ILE A 92 6.06 -37.61 2.96
N GLY A 93 5.20 -37.27 3.92
CA GLY A 93 4.03 -38.07 4.26
C GLY A 93 3.11 -37.36 5.27
N SER A 94 1.83 -37.73 5.27
CA SER A 94 0.85 -37.32 6.27
C SER A 94 0.53 -38.54 7.12
N LYS A 95 0.65 -38.41 8.46
CA LYS A 95 0.15 -39.42 9.38
C LYS A 95 -1.31 -39.06 9.67
N LEU A 96 -2.23 -39.90 9.19
CA LEU A 96 -3.66 -39.88 9.55
C LEU A 96 -3.81 -40.22 11.04
#